data_AF-A0AAE3ZD39-F1
#
_entry.id   AF-A0AAE3ZD39-F1
#
_cell.length_a   1.000
_cell.length_b   1.000
_cell.length_c   1.000
_cell.angle_alpha   90.00
_cell.angle_beta   90.00
_cell.angle_gamma   90.00
#
_symmetry.space_group_name_H-M   'P 1'
#
loop_
_entity.id
_entity.type
_entity.pdbx_description
1 polymer ?
#
loop_
_entity_poly.entity_id
_entity_poly.type
_entity_poly.pdbx_seq_one_letter_code
_entity_poly.pdbx_strand_id
1 'polypeptide(L)'
;MSALRAWPMLRFEVTEDPSPGMDGQRFCHVPELGLWRACTGANGDIVVKEDQLRTLATNSDVADAFGHRIDQLLGAAWDDALEPFRRAGDGAPVTWLHHVG
;
A
#
# COMPACT_ATOMS: atom_id res chain seq x y z
N MET A 1 3.04 12.53 5.73
CA MET A 1 3.79 12.02 4.55
C MET A 1 4.81 12.98 3.96
N SER A 2 4.84 14.28 4.32
CA SER A 2 5.78 15.26 3.76
C SER A 2 7.23 15.05 4.21
N ALA A 3 7.47 14.55 5.43
CA ALA A 3 8.82 14.33 5.97
C ALA A 3 9.63 13.28 5.18
N LEU A 4 8.98 12.21 4.70
CA LEU A 4 9.64 11.13 3.95
C LEU A 4 9.99 11.52 2.51
N ARG A 5 9.39 12.60 1.97
CA ARG A 5 9.70 13.08 0.61
C ARG A 5 11.12 13.63 0.46
N ALA A 6 11.82 13.89 1.57
CA ALA A 6 13.20 14.38 1.55
C ALA A 6 14.22 13.32 1.08
N TRP A 7 13.83 12.04 1.06
CA TRP A 7 14.70 10.93 0.65
C TRP A 7 14.11 10.20 -0.57
N PRO A 8 14.43 10.65 -1.79
CA PRO A 8 13.79 10.15 -3.02
C PRO A 8 14.10 8.67 -3.33
N MET A 9 15.10 8.08 -2.67
CA MET A 9 15.47 6.67 -2.79
C MET A 9 14.75 5.76 -1.79
N LEU A 10 13.98 6.32 -0.85
CA LEU A 10 13.37 5.57 0.23
C LEU A 10 12.30 4.61 -0.30
N ARG A 11 12.34 3.38 0.19
CA ARG A 11 11.28 2.38 0.03
C ARG A 11 10.62 2.19 1.38
N PHE A 12 9.30 2.22 1.43
CA PHE A 12 8.59 2.03 2.70
C PHE A 12 7.22 1.39 2.51
N GLU A 13 6.78 0.75 3.58
CA GLU A 13 5.42 0.32 3.83
C GLU A 13 5.01 0.87 5.20
N VAL A 14 3.85 1.52 5.27
CA VAL A 14 3.28 2.04 6.52
C VAL A 14 1.84 1.58 6.61
N THR A 15 1.47 1.00 7.74
CA THR A 15 0.08 0.64 8.07
C THR A 15 -0.41 1.55 9.18
N GLU A 16 -1.61 2.08 9.00
CA GLU A 16 -2.34 2.90 9.96
C GLU A 16 -3.55 2.10 10.46
N ASP A 17 -3.68 1.99 11.78
CA ASP A 17 -4.82 1.35 12.42
C ASP A 17 -6.11 2.15 12.20
N PRO A 18 -7.28 1.48 12.11
CA PRO A 18 -8.55 2.17 12.01
C PRO A 18 -8.80 3.09 13.22
N SER A 19 -9.46 4.21 12.98
CA SER A 19 -9.88 5.15 14.02
C SER A 19 -11.37 5.46 13.90
N PRO A 20 -12.03 6.09 14.90
CA PRO A 20 -13.47 6.34 14.84
C PRO A 20 -13.89 7.07 13.55
N GLY A 21 -14.64 6.39 12.69
CA GLY A 21 -15.11 6.91 11.40
C GLY A 21 -14.12 6.83 10.24
N MET A 22 -12.93 6.25 10.45
CA MET A 22 -11.90 6.09 9.42
C MET A 22 -11.42 4.64 9.34
N ASP A 23 -11.41 4.09 8.12
CA ASP A 23 -10.82 2.79 7.84
C ASP A 23 -9.30 2.84 8.08
N GLY A 24 -8.70 1.71 8.48
CA GLY A 24 -7.24 1.56 8.47
C GLY A 24 -6.70 1.68 7.05
N GLN A 25 -5.45 2.09 6.91
CA GLN A 25 -4.82 2.32 5.60
C GLN A 25 -3.42 1.75 5.52
N ARG A 26 -3.07 1.24 4.35
CA ARG A 26 -1.71 0.85 3.99
C ARG A 26 -1.18 1.81 2.93
N PHE A 27 0.06 2.26 3.11
CA PHE A 27 0.78 3.13 2.19
C PHE A 27 2.08 2.46 1.81
N CYS A 28 2.31 2.26 0.51
CA CYS A 28 3.53 1.69 -0.02
C CYS A 28 4.19 2.67 -0.97
N HIS A 29 5.49 2.87 -0.84
CA HIS A 29 6.26 3.68 -1.77
C HIS A 29 7.49 2.93 -2.25
N VAL A 30 7.66 2.93 -3.57
CA VAL A 30 8.86 2.46 -4.27
C VAL A 30 9.24 3.53 -5.28
N PRO A 31 10.51 3.97 -5.36
CA PRO A 31 10.90 5.10 -6.23
C PRO A 31 10.45 4.97 -7.69
N GLU A 32 10.50 3.75 -8.25
CA GLU A 32 10.13 3.48 -9.65
C GLU A 32 8.62 3.33 -9.87
N LEU A 33 7.86 2.99 -8.82
CA LEU A 33 6.40 2.75 -8.91
C LEU A 33 5.57 3.91 -8.38
N GLY A 34 6.16 4.79 -7.57
CA GLY A 34 5.46 5.88 -6.89
C GLY A 34 4.76 5.42 -5.61
N LEU A 35 3.74 6.18 -5.20
CA LEU A 35 2.97 5.91 -3.99
C LEU A 35 1.70 5.12 -4.34
N TRP A 36 1.51 4.01 -3.64
CA TRP A 36 0.27 3.26 -3.59
C TRP A 36 -0.36 3.36 -2.20
N ARG A 37 -1.70 3.33 -2.15
CA ARG A 37 -2.45 3.30 -0.91
C ARG A 37 -3.73 2.50 -1.06
N ALA A 38 -4.16 1.83 -0.01
CA ALA A 38 -5.47 1.19 0.05
C ALA A 38 -6.00 1.11 1.48
N CYS A 39 -7.32 0.98 1.61
CA CYS A 39 -7.95 0.66 2.90
C CYS A 39 -7.61 -0.78 3.30
N THR A 40 -7.48 -1.03 4.59
CA THR A 40 -7.22 -2.36 5.15
C THR A 40 -8.32 -2.79 6.11
N GLY A 41 -8.65 -4.08 6.08
CA GLY A 41 -9.53 -4.72 7.05
C GLY A 41 -8.81 -4.94 8.38
N ALA A 42 -9.57 -5.32 9.41
CA ALA A 42 -9.03 -5.59 10.75
C ALA A 42 -7.96 -6.71 10.78
N ASN A 43 -7.94 -7.58 9.77
CA ASN A 43 -6.96 -8.65 9.60
C ASN A 43 -5.77 -8.27 8.69
N GLY A 44 -5.72 -7.03 8.18
CA GLY A 44 -4.66 -6.55 7.28
C GLY A 44 -4.93 -6.76 5.79
N ASP A 45 -6.06 -7.37 5.40
CA ASP A 45 -6.40 -7.55 3.99
C ASP A 45 -6.74 -6.22 3.32
N ILE A 46 -6.41 -6.09 2.03
CA ILE A 46 -6.81 -4.93 1.23
C ILE A 46 -8.32 -4.96 0.98
N VAL A 47 -8.99 -3.87 1.36
CA VAL A 47 -10.43 -3.70 1.12
C VAL A 47 -10.65 -3.03 -0.21
N VAL A 48 -11.26 -3.77 -1.12
CA VAL A 48 -11.72 -3.28 -2.42
C VAL A 48 -13.22 -2.97 -2.34
N LYS A 49 -13.58 -1.69 -2.55
CA LYS A 49 -14.98 -1.24 -2.49
C LYS A 49 -15.75 -1.64 -3.75
N GLU A 50 -17.06 -1.81 -3.61
CA GLU A 50 -17.97 -2.13 -4.71
C GLU A 50 -17.79 -1.15 -5.89
N ASP A 51 -17.71 0.15 -5.60
CA ASP A 51 -17.58 1.20 -6.60
C ASP A 51 -16.28 1.04 -7.42
N GLN A 52 -15.20 0.58 -6.77
CA GLN A 52 -13.92 0.32 -7.43
C GLN A 52 -14.02 -0.89 -8.36
N LEU A 53 -14.69 -1.97 -7.93
CA LEU A 53 -14.96 -3.14 -8.78
C LEU A 53 -15.84 -2.79 -9.96
N ARG A 54 -16.90 -2.02 -9.73
CA ARG A 54 -17.81 -1.55 -10.79
C ARG A 54 -17.08 -0.71 -11.82
N THR A 55 -16.27 0.25 -11.36
CA THR A 55 -15.41 1.07 -12.23
C THR A 55 -14.45 0.21 -13.03
N LEU A 56 -13.83 -0.78 -12.40
CA LEU A 56 -12.90 -1.68 -13.06
C LEU A 56 -13.62 -2.50 -14.14
N ALA A 57 -14.77 -3.08 -13.83
CA ALA A 57 -15.58 -3.87 -14.75
C ALA A 57 -16.07 -3.06 -15.97
N THR A 58 -16.57 -1.84 -15.76
CA THR A 58 -17.05 -0.97 -16.87
C THR A 58 -15.92 -0.56 -17.82
N ASN A 59 -14.70 -0.42 -17.32
CA ASN A 59 -13.58 0.01 -18.14
C ASN A 59 -12.79 -1.17 -18.75
N SER A 60 -13.15 -2.43 -18.48
CA SER A 60 -12.40 -3.64 -18.88
C SER A 60 -13.03 -4.35 -20.07
N ASP A 61 -12.64 -3.98 -21.29
CA ASP A 61 -13.15 -4.62 -22.51
C ASP A 61 -12.51 -5.99 -22.80
N VAL A 62 -11.44 -6.37 -22.09
CA VAL A 62 -10.70 -7.63 -22.29
C VAL A 62 -10.35 -8.25 -20.94
N ALA A 63 -10.47 -9.58 -20.82
CA ALA A 63 -10.20 -10.32 -19.58
C ALA A 63 -8.78 -10.12 -19.03
N ASP A 64 -7.76 -10.08 -19.91
CA ASP A 64 -6.37 -9.81 -19.50
C ASP A 64 -6.21 -8.41 -18.88
N ALA A 65 -6.97 -7.42 -19.37
CA ALA A 65 -6.97 -6.07 -18.84
C ALA A 65 -7.68 -5.96 -17.47
N PHE A 66 -8.55 -6.91 -17.14
CA PHE A 66 -9.20 -7.01 -15.84
C PHE A 66 -8.20 -7.51 -14.78
N GLY A 67 -7.53 -8.64 -15.05
CA GLY A 67 -6.53 -9.20 -14.14
C GLY A 67 -5.43 -8.20 -13.79
N HIS A 68 -4.83 -7.57 -14.81
CA HIS A 68 -3.78 -6.57 -14.59
C HIS A 68 -4.25 -5.36 -13.78
N ARG A 69 -5.54 -4.98 -13.86
CA ARG A 69 -6.08 -3.89 -13.03
C ARG A 69 -6.38 -4.32 -11.60
N ILE A 70 -6.76 -5.58 -11.39
CA ILE A 70 -6.85 -6.14 -10.05
C ILE A 70 -5.48 -6.10 -9.38
N ASP A 71 -4.42 -6.49 -10.06
CA ASP A 71 -3.06 -6.45 -9.52
C ASP A 71 -2.63 -5.02 -9.11
N GLN A 72 -2.97 -4.02 -9.94
CA GLN A 72 -2.74 -2.61 -9.61
C GLN A 72 -3.55 -2.15 -8.39
N LEU A 73 -4.81 -2.57 -8.30
CA LEU A 73 -5.69 -2.24 -7.18
C LEU A 73 -5.19 -2.85 -5.87
N LEU A 74 -4.68 -4.07 -5.93
CA LEU A 74 -4.13 -4.80 -4.79
C LEU A 74 -2.69 -4.39 -4.43
N GLY A 75 -2.01 -3.65 -5.32
CA GLY A 75 -0.65 -3.18 -5.07
C GLY A 75 0.42 -4.24 -5.27
N ALA A 76 0.16 -5.27 -6.09
CA ALA A 76 1.04 -6.43 -6.27
C ALA A 76 2.49 -6.05 -6.62
N ALA A 77 2.69 -5.07 -7.51
CA ALA A 77 4.02 -4.59 -7.87
C ALA A 77 4.78 -3.96 -6.69
N TRP A 78 4.08 -3.33 -5.75
CA TRP A 78 4.69 -2.81 -4.52
C TRP A 78 5.01 -3.94 -3.56
N ASP A 79 4.13 -4.94 -3.43
CA ASP A 79 4.40 -6.14 -2.62
C ASP A 79 5.67 -6.84 -3.12
N ASP A 80 5.78 -7.14 -4.41
CA ASP A 80 6.95 -7.79 -5.01
C ASP A 80 8.25 -7.00 -4.77
N ALA A 81 8.19 -5.67 -4.93
CA ALA A 81 9.34 -4.80 -4.75
C ALA A 81 9.77 -4.64 -3.28
N LEU A 82 8.83 -4.75 -2.34
CA LEU A 82 9.07 -4.58 -0.91
C LEU A 82 9.34 -5.92 -0.19
N GLU A 83 8.92 -7.04 -0.76
CA GLU A 83 9.08 -8.39 -0.18
C GLU A 83 10.53 -8.70 0.25
N PRO A 84 11.59 -8.36 -0.52
CA PRO A 84 12.97 -8.59 -0.07
C PRO A 84 13.34 -7.87 1.23
N PHE A 85 12.68 -6.75 1.53
CA PHE A 85 12.95 -5.92 2.70
C PHE A 85 12.16 -6.34 3.95
N ARG A 86 11.07 -7.10 3.80
CA ARG A 86 10.30 -7.63 4.95
C ARG A 86 11.13 -8.59 5.79
N ARG A 87 11.92 -9.44 5.15
CA ARG A 87 12.81 -10.40 5.83
C ARG A 87 13.99 -9.73 6.51
N ALA A 88 14.44 -8.57 6.02
CA ALA A 88 15.50 -7.79 6.65
C ALA A 88 15.05 -7.10 7.95
N GLY A 89 13.73 -7.00 8.20
CA GLY A 89 13.15 -6.50 9.45
C GLY A 89 13.11 -7.52 10.58
N ASP A 90 13.29 -8.81 10.28
CA ASP A 90 13.26 -9.89 11.27
C ASP A 90 14.60 -9.91 12.04
N GLY A 91 14.73 -8.98 13.01
CA GLY A 91 15.92 -8.78 13.83
C GLY A 91 16.60 -7.41 13.69
N ALA A 92 16.13 -6.52 12.81
CA ALA A 92 16.60 -5.14 12.77
C ALA A 92 15.92 -4.32 13.89
N PRO A 93 16.66 -3.48 14.65
CA PRO A 93 16.07 -2.69 15.73
C PRO A 93 15.00 -1.74 15.17
N VAL A 94 13.75 -1.95 15.61
CA VAL A 94 12.63 -1.06 15.32
C VAL A 94 12.96 0.31 15.93
N THR A 95 13.20 1.30 15.07
CA THR A 95 13.41 2.69 15.51
C THR A 95 12.07 3.40 15.51
N TRP A 96 11.50 3.55 16.70
CA TRP A 96 10.28 4.33 16.90
C TRP A 96 10.60 5.83 16.73
N LEU A 97 10.09 6.43 15.66
CA LEU A 97 10.12 7.88 15.48
C LEU A 97 9.01 8.51 16.33
N HIS A 98 9.32 8.81 17.59
CA HIS A 98 8.46 9.65 18.42
C HIS A 98 8.77 11.13 18.15
N HIS A 99 7.76 11.88 17.68
CA HIS A 99 7.83 13.33 17.68
C HIS A 99 7.64 13.83 19.11
N VAL A 100 8.72 14.20 19.79
CA VAL A 100 8.66 15.02 20.99
C VAL A 100 8.75 16.50 20.58
N GLY A 101 7.64 17.19 20.75
CA GLY A 101 7.53 18.65 20.69
C GLY A 101 6.61 19.08 21.82
#